data_AF-A0A2E3KEU3-F1
#
_entry.id   AF-A0A2E3KEU3-F1
#
_cell.length_a   1.000
_cell.length_b   1.000
_cell.length_c   1.000
_cell.angle_alpha   90.00
_cell.angle_beta   90.00
_cell.angle_gamma   90.00
#
_symmetry.space_group_name_H-M   'P 1'
#
loop_
_entity.id
_entity.type
_entity.pdbx_description
1 polymer ?
#
loop_
_entity_poly.entity_id
_entity_poly.type
_entity_poly.pdbx_seq_one_letter_code
_entity_poly.pdbx_strand_id
1 'polypeptide(L)'
;MSVVKLFILGVASLALVACDHMNIAEIHQKTITGSDYRSHLASKYKAVVKYEAEEMVDLPDAAHFATKAMAVLNNKEVPGPEKLENWYVHEDFKEDLKKASKRLDTALKIGIKETMPEMAAEAVVGFDCWIEQAEE
;
A
#
# COMPACT_ATOMS: atom_id res chain seq x y z
N MET A 1 -14.24 31.57 -35.29
CA MET A 1 -14.36 31.01 -33.91
C MET A 1 -13.55 29.71 -33.86
N SER A 2 -12.24 29.81 -34.06
CA SER A 2 -11.18 29.59 -33.06
C SER A 2 -11.05 28.15 -32.55
N VAL A 3 -10.36 27.32 -33.34
CA VAL A 3 -9.83 25.98 -33.00
C VAL A 3 -8.96 26.03 -31.72
N VAL A 4 -8.42 27.21 -31.39
CA VAL A 4 -7.61 27.49 -30.20
C VAL A 4 -8.39 27.29 -28.89
N LYS A 5 -9.72 27.44 -28.89
CA LYS A 5 -10.53 27.21 -27.68
C LYS A 5 -10.75 25.73 -27.34
N LEU A 6 -10.52 24.81 -28.29
CA LEU A 6 -10.70 23.37 -28.06
C LEU A 6 -9.47 22.73 -27.40
N PHE A 7 -8.28 23.31 -27.54
CA PHE A 7 -7.04 22.78 -26.97
C PHE A 7 -6.87 23.05 -25.47
N ILE A 8 -7.51 24.09 -24.93
CA ILE A 8 -7.35 24.48 -23.53
C ILE A 8 -8.12 23.54 -22.59
N LEU A 9 -9.18 22.86 -23.05
CA LEU A 9 -9.92 21.90 -22.23
C LEU A 9 -9.27 20.52 -22.13
N GLY A 10 -8.28 20.18 -22.97
CA GLY A 10 -7.64 18.86 -22.95
C GLY A 10 -6.49 18.71 -21.94
N VAL A 11 -5.83 19.81 -21.57
CA VAL A 11 -4.60 19.77 -20.76
C VAL A 11 -4.88 19.62 -19.26
N ALA A 12 -6.04 20.07 -18.79
CA ALA A 12 -6.38 20.01 -17.36
C ALA A 12 -6.63 18.58 -16.85
N SER A 13 -7.05 17.66 -17.72
CA SER A 13 -7.39 16.28 -17.33
C SER A 13 -6.16 15.39 -17.11
N LEU A 14 -5.01 15.69 -17.71
CA LEU A 14 -3.78 14.91 -17.51
C LEU A 14 -3.09 15.19 -16.16
N ALA A 15 -3.39 16.32 -15.50
CA ALA A 15 -2.73 16.68 -14.26
C ALA A 15 -3.23 15.87 -13.05
N LEU A 16 -4.45 15.32 -13.10
CA LEU A 16 -5.06 14.62 -11.95
C LEU A 16 -4.50 13.21 -11.74
N VAL A 17 -4.19 12.50 -12.82
CA VAL A 17 -3.60 11.15 -12.76
C VAL A 17 -2.15 11.19 -12.24
N ALA A 18 -1.48 12.34 -12.38
CA ALA A 18 -0.09 12.48 -11.96
C ALA A 18 0.12 12.36 -10.44
N CYS A 19 -0.85 12.73 -9.61
CA CYS A 19 -0.67 12.72 -8.16
C CYS A 19 -0.53 11.30 -7.58
N ASP A 20 -1.26 10.32 -8.10
CA ASP A 20 -1.16 8.92 -7.63
C ASP A 20 0.16 8.27 -8.04
N HIS A 21 0.63 8.56 -9.26
CA HIS A 21 1.87 7.99 -9.77
C HIS A 21 3.15 8.57 -9.13
N MET A 22 3.07 9.73 -8.49
CA MET A 22 4.23 10.36 -7.85
C MET A 22 4.81 9.45 -6.75
N ASN A 23 3.96 8.85 -5.91
CA ASN A 23 4.44 7.98 -4.83
C ASN A 23 5.03 6.67 -5.36
N ILE A 24 4.47 6.10 -6.44
CA ILE A 24 5.02 4.89 -7.10
C ILE A 24 6.45 5.15 -7.57
N ALA A 25 6.66 6.24 -8.31
CA ALA A 25 7.98 6.60 -8.80
C ALA A 25 8.96 6.91 -7.66
N GLU A 26 8.49 7.59 -6.61
CA GLU A 26 9.32 7.95 -5.47
C GLU A 26 9.79 6.72 -4.69
N ILE A 27 8.87 5.80 -4.33
CA ILE A 27 9.24 4.61 -3.54
C ILE A 27 10.19 3.69 -4.31
N HIS A 28 10.03 3.57 -5.63
CA HIS A 28 10.94 2.81 -6.49
C HIS A 28 12.37 3.35 -6.47
N GLN A 29 12.56 4.67 -6.34
CA GLN A 29 13.88 5.30 -6.26
C GLN A 29 14.50 5.25 -4.86
N LYS A 30 13.73 5.01 -3.81
CA LYS A 30 14.27 4.97 -2.44
C LYS A 30 15.09 3.70 -2.18
N THR A 31 16.30 3.89 -1.68
CA THR A 31 17.06 2.83 -1.00
C THR A 31 16.64 2.80 0.46
N ILE A 32 16.00 1.70 0.87
CA ILE A 32 15.58 1.48 2.26
C ILE A 32 16.63 0.60 2.92
N THR A 33 17.24 1.10 3.99
CA THR A 33 18.27 0.40 4.75
C THR A 33 17.83 0.26 6.21
N GLY A 34 18.43 -0.68 6.93
CA GLY A 34 18.10 -0.99 8.32
C GLY A 34 17.37 -2.33 8.47
N SER A 35 17.31 -2.79 9.71
CA SER A 35 16.74 -4.08 10.11
C SER A 35 15.66 -3.94 11.17
N ASP A 36 15.12 -2.73 11.35
CA ASP A 36 13.99 -2.49 12.23
C ASP A 36 12.67 -2.77 11.50
N TYR A 37 11.58 -2.81 12.27
CA TYR A 37 10.24 -3.07 11.72
C TYR A 37 9.86 -2.08 10.61
N ARG A 38 10.24 -0.81 10.73
CA ARG A 38 9.90 0.24 9.75
C ARG A 38 10.61 -0.01 8.43
N SER A 39 11.90 -0.32 8.46
CA SER A 39 12.68 -0.63 7.26
C SER A 39 12.17 -1.88 6.56
N HIS A 40 11.85 -2.94 7.30
CA HIS A 40 11.27 -4.16 6.72
C HIS A 40 9.89 -3.90 6.12
N LEU A 41 9.02 -3.18 6.84
CA LEU A 41 7.66 -2.88 6.40
C LEU A 41 7.66 -2.04 5.11
N ALA A 42 8.44 -0.96 5.06
CA ALA A 42 8.54 -0.13 3.85
C ALA A 42 9.15 -0.89 2.67
N SER A 43 10.15 -1.74 2.91
CA SER A 43 10.77 -2.56 1.86
C SER A 43 9.79 -3.59 1.29
N LYS A 44 8.97 -4.21 2.14
CA LYS A 44 7.96 -5.17 1.69
C LYS A 44 6.82 -4.46 0.92
N TYR A 45 6.32 -3.32 1.38
CA TYR A 45 5.35 -2.55 0.57
C TYR A 45 5.94 -2.09 -0.77
N LYS A 46 7.21 -1.68 -0.81
CA LYS A 46 7.88 -1.36 -2.09
C LYS A 46 7.85 -2.55 -3.06
N ALA A 47 7.97 -3.79 -2.56
CA ALA A 47 7.85 -4.97 -3.40
C ALA A 47 6.41 -5.19 -3.91
N VAL A 48 5.40 -4.95 -3.07
CA VAL A 48 3.98 -4.98 -3.47
C VAL A 48 3.71 -3.96 -4.56
N VAL A 49 4.11 -2.69 -4.36
CA VAL A 49 3.95 -1.62 -5.35
C VAL A 49 4.55 -1.99 -6.70
N LYS A 50 5.73 -2.62 -6.69
CA LYS A 50 6.36 -3.09 -7.92
C LYS A 50 5.52 -4.17 -8.59
N TYR A 51 5.05 -5.15 -7.82
CA TYR A 51 4.24 -6.25 -8.34
C TYR A 51 2.93 -5.73 -8.93
N GLU A 52 2.19 -4.89 -8.19
CA GLU A 52 0.94 -4.31 -8.68
C GLU A 52 1.15 -3.46 -9.94
N ALA A 53 2.16 -2.58 -9.94
CA ALA A 53 2.38 -1.69 -11.08
C ALA A 53 2.92 -2.39 -12.33
N GLU A 54 3.81 -3.38 -12.17
CA GLU A 54 4.57 -3.97 -13.28
C GLU A 54 4.01 -5.31 -13.76
N GLU A 55 3.48 -6.13 -12.85
CA GLU A 55 2.98 -7.48 -13.19
C GLU A 55 1.46 -7.50 -13.32
N MET A 56 0.72 -6.94 -12.35
CA MET A 56 -0.74 -6.89 -12.39
C MET A 56 -1.26 -5.73 -13.26
N VAL A 57 -0.44 -4.68 -13.42
CA VAL A 57 -0.82 -3.41 -14.05
C VAL A 57 -2.00 -2.74 -13.31
N ASP A 58 -2.15 -3.04 -12.02
CA ASP A 58 -3.08 -2.35 -11.12
C ASP A 58 -2.40 -1.11 -10.54
N LEU A 59 -2.56 -0.01 -11.27
CA LEU A 59 -1.98 1.27 -10.88
C LEU A 59 -2.67 1.92 -9.66
N PRO A 60 -4.01 1.83 -9.49
CA PRO A 60 -4.68 2.24 -8.26
C PRO A 60 -4.11 1.58 -6.99
N ASP A 61 -3.98 0.26 -6.96
CA ASP A 61 -3.48 -0.45 -5.77
C ASP A 61 -1.98 -0.26 -5.58
N ALA A 62 -1.21 -0.19 -6.68
CA ALA A 62 0.17 0.26 -6.63
C ALA A 62 0.29 1.66 -5.98
N ALA A 63 -0.58 2.61 -6.32
CA ALA A 63 -0.55 3.97 -5.76
C ALA A 63 -0.98 3.99 -4.28
N HIS A 64 -1.97 3.19 -3.90
CA HIS A 64 -2.40 3.02 -2.52
C HIS A 64 -1.24 2.51 -1.65
N PHE A 65 -0.62 1.39 -2.03
CA PHE A 65 0.49 0.82 -1.28
C PHE A 65 1.76 1.68 -1.34
N ALA A 66 1.97 2.46 -2.41
CA ALA A 66 3.07 3.41 -2.48
C ALA A 66 2.87 4.55 -1.48
N THR A 67 1.66 5.09 -1.39
CA THR A 67 1.30 6.11 -0.39
C THR A 67 1.51 5.58 1.02
N LYS A 68 1.10 4.33 1.28
CA LYS A 68 1.32 3.68 2.58
C LYS A 68 2.80 3.46 2.89
N ALA A 69 3.60 2.99 1.93
CA ALA A 69 5.05 2.84 2.08
C ALA A 69 5.73 4.19 2.41
N MET A 70 5.32 5.26 1.72
CA MET A 70 5.79 6.61 1.97
C MET A 70 5.40 7.10 3.38
N ALA A 71 4.19 6.79 3.85
CA ALA A 71 3.78 7.09 5.22
C ALA A 71 4.61 6.32 6.26
N VAL A 72 4.94 5.05 6.01
CA VAL A 72 5.86 4.26 6.85
C VAL A 72 7.22 4.92 6.94
N LEU A 73 7.73 5.56 5.89
CA LEU A 73 9.05 6.21 5.92
C LEU A 73 9.03 7.61 6.54
N ASN A 74 7.98 8.38 6.28
CA ASN A 74 7.97 9.82 6.58
C ASN A 74 7.33 10.18 7.93
N ASN A 75 6.47 9.32 8.49
CA ASN A 75 5.69 9.67 9.67
C ASN A 75 6.34 9.20 10.97
N LYS A 76 6.09 9.92 12.07
CA LYS A 76 6.53 9.48 13.41
C LYS A 76 5.87 8.15 13.81
N GLU A 77 4.56 8.04 13.58
CA GLU A 77 3.81 6.81 13.82
C GLU A 77 3.76 5.95 12.56
N VAL A 78 4.04 4.66 12.70
CA VAL A 78 3.97 3.69 11.60
C VAL A 78 2.52 3.24 11.44
N PRO A 79 1.92 3.35 10.24
CA PRO A 79 0.55 2.89 10.00
C PRO A 79 0.39 1.40 10.33
N GLY A 80 -0.80 1.04 10.78
CA GLY A 80 -1.19 -0.35 11.02
C GLY A 80 -1.57 -1.11 9.75
N PRO A 81 -2.01 -2.36 9.89
CA PRO A 81 -2.60 -3.13 8.80
C PRO A 81 -3.82 -2.43 8.19
N GLU A 82 -4.17 -2.82 6.97
CA GLU A 82 -5.44 -2.44 6.33
C GLU A 82 -6.64 -2.81 7.19
N LYS A 83 -7.70 -2.04 7.01
CA LYS A 83 -8.97 -2.25 7.72
C LYS A 83 -9.98 -2.79 6.73
N LEU A 84 -10.56 -3.96 7.02
CA LEU A 84 -11.49 -4.64 6.12
C LEU A 84 -12.68 -3.75 5.70
N GLU A 85 -13.13 -2.86 6.57
CA GLU A 85 -14.22 -1.91 6.27
C GLU A 85 -13.89 -0.87 5.20
N ASN A 86 -12.63 -0.71 4.82
CA ASN A 86 -12.19 0.24 3.79
C ASN A 86 -12.13 -0.40 2.38
N TRP A 87 -12.30 -1.71 2.26
CA TRP A 87 -12.10 -2.48 1.03
C TRP A 87 -13.40 -3.17 0.60
N TYR A 88 -13.63 -3.29 -0.70
CA TYR A 88 -14.82 -3.93 -1.25
C TYR A 88 -14.62 -5.43 -1.44
N VAL A 89 -14.32 -6.12 -0.34
CA VAL A 89 -14.00 -7.56 -0.35
C VAL A 89 -15.23 -8.44 -0.60
N HIS A 90 -15.07 -9.52 -1.38
CA HIS A 90 -16.12 -10.51 -1.59
C HIS A 90 -16.55 -11.20 -0.28
N GLU A 91 -17.86 -11.46 -0.10
CA GLU A 91 -18.40 -12.02 1.16
C GLU A 91 -17.73 -13.34 1.58
N ASP A 92 -17.33 -14.17 0.62
CA ASP A 92 -16.70 -15.46 0.85
C ASP A 92 -15.38 -15.36 1.64
N PHE A 93 -14.69 -14.21 1.57
CA PHE A 93 -13.40 -14.00 2.26
C PHE A 93 -13.53 -13.25 3.58
N LYS A 94 -14.65 -12.53 3.81
CA LYS A 94 -14.78 -11.59 4.94
C LYS A 94 -14.59 -12.25 6.30
N GLU A 95 -15.11 -13.46 6.49
CA GLU A 95 -15.01 -14.12 7.80
C GLU A 95 -13.59 -14.56 8.12
N ASP A 96 -12.83 -15.04 7.11
CA ASP A 96 -11.46 -15.47 7.31
C ASP A 96 -10.51 -14.29 7.48
N LEU A 97 -10.71 -13.20 6.73
CA LEU A 97 -10.00 -11.94 6.91
C LEU A 97 -10.27 -11.31 8.29
N LYS A 98 -11.51 -11.36 8.80
CA LYS A 98 -11.83 -10.92 10.18
C LYS A 98 -11.06 -11.71 11.23
N LYS A 99 -10.95 -13.04 11.07
CA LYS A 99 -10.17 -13.88 11.99
C LYS A 99 -8.68 -13.59 11.90
N ALA A 100 -8.16 -13.43 10.69
CA ALA A 100 -6.76 -13.10 10.44
C ALA A 100 -6.39 -11.74 11.04
N SER A 101 -7.22 -10.71 10.84
CA SER A 101 -7.08 -9.38 11.44
C SER A 101 -6.96 -9.46 12.96
N LYS A 102 -7.85 -10.19 13.65
CA LYS A 102 -7.78 -10.38 15.11
C LYS A 102 -6.49 -11.06 15.57
N ARG A 103 -6.02 -12.06 14.83
CA ARG A 103 -4.77 -12.78 15.13
C ARG A 103 -3.56 -11.85 14.95
N LEU A 104 -3.53 -11.10 13.85
CA LEU A 104 -2.49 -10.12 13.57
C LEU A 104 -2.45 -9.03 14.64
N ASP A 105 -3.60 -8.44 14.98
CA ASP A 105 -3.73 -7.45 16.05
C ASP A 105 -3.20 -7.95 17.40
N THR A 106 -3.54 -9.20 17.75
CA THR A 106 -3.05 -9.82 18.98
C THR A 106 -1.53 -9.95 18.95
N ALA A 107 -0.96 -10.41 17.84
CA ALA A 107 0.47 -10.55 17.68
C ALA A 107 1.19 -9.18 17.78
N LEU A 108 0.66 -8.14 17.12
CA LEU A 108 1.22 -6.79 17.18
C LEU A 108 1.16 -6.21 18.61
N LYS A 109 0.09 -6.47 19.37
CA LYS A 109 -0.06 -6.01 20.77
C LYS A 109 0.92 -6.67 21.74
N ILE A 110 1.38 -7.88 21.46
CA ILE A 110 2.37 -8.57 22.30
C ILE A 110 3.83 -8.22 21.92
N GLY A 111 4.04 -7.26 21.01
CA GLY A 111 5.37 -6.68 20.75
C GLY A 111 6.19 -7.40 19.68
N ILE A 112 5.56 -8.09 18.71
CA ILE A 112 6.31 -8.77 17.65
C ILE A 112 7.08 -7.80 16.75
N LYS A 113 6.69 -6.51 16.70
CA LYS A 113 7.42 -5.47 15.94
C LYS A 113 8.83 -5.30 16.48
N GLU A 114 9.00 -5.41 17.79
CA GLU A 114 10.28 -5.23 18.48
C GLU A 114 11.08 -6.52 18.53
N THR A 115 10.43 -7.67 18.76
CA THR A 115 11.12 -8.95 18.95
C THR A 115 11.41 -9.69 17.65
N MET A 116 10.57 -9.50 16.62
CA MET A 116 10.65 -10.19 15.32
C MET A 116 10.27 -9.22 14.17
N PRO A 117 11.01 -8.13 13.98
CA PRO A 117 10.62 -7.01 13.10
C PRO A 117 10.33 -7.44 11.66
N GLU A 118 11.14 -8.33 11.09
CA GLU A 118 10.95 -8.83 9.73
C GLU A 118 9.65 -9.65 9.58
N MET A 119 9.42 -10.60 10.49
CA MET A 119 8.21 -11.44 10.48
C MET A 119 6.96 -10.61 10.76
N ALA A 120 7.05 -9.60 11.62
CA ALA A 120 5.95 -8.68 11.88
C ALA A 120 5.61 -7.87 10.62
N ALA A 121 6.61 -7.35 9.91
CA ALA A 121 6.40 -6.65 8.65
C ALA A 121 5.81 -7.57 7.59
N GLU A 122 6.25 -8.83 7.51
CA GLU A 122 5.69 -9.83 6.61
C GLU A 122 4.23 -10.14 6.89
N ALA A 123 3.88 -10.33 8.17
CA ALA A 123 2.52 -10.61 8.56
C ALA A 123 1.56 -9.44 8.26
N VAL A 124 2.04 -8.19 8.42
CA VAL A 124 1.25 -7.00 8.08
C VAL A 124 1.07 -6.88 6.56
N VAL A 125 2.15 -6.90 5.78
CA VAL A 125 2.04 -6.75 4.32
C VAL A 125 1.28 -7.92 3.70
N GLY A 126 1.52 -9.15 4.14
CA GLY A 126 0.80 -10.31 3.63
C GLY A 126 -0.70 -10.29 3.95
N PHE A 127 -1.09 -9.77 5.11
CA PHE A 127 -2.51 -9.56 5.42
C PHE A 127 -3.13 -8.48 4.53
N ASP A 128 -2.41 -7.38 4.30
CA ASP A 128 -2.89 -6.28 3.48
C ASP A 128 -3.02 -6.68 2.00
N CYS A 129 -2.05 -7.41 1.46
CA CYS A 129 -2.16 -8.03 0.13
C CYS A 129 -3.32 -9.02 0.06
N TRP A 130 -3.59 -9.80 1.11
CA TRP A 130 -4.73 -10.71 1.09
C TRP A 130 -6.07 -9.96 1.10
N ILE A 131 -6.17 -8.81 1.78
CA ILE A 131 -7.36 -7.96 1.68
C ILE A 131 -7.56 -7.48 0.24
N GLU A 132 -6.51 -6.95 -0.38
CA GLU A 132 -6.55 -6.43 -1.76
C GLU A 132 -6.94 -7.55 -2.75
N GLN A 133 -6.23 -8.68 -2.74
CA GLN A 133 -6.54 -9.82 -3.60
C GLN A 133 -7.92 -10.47 -3.36
N ALA A 134 -8.58 -10.14 -2.24
CA ALA A 134 -9.94 -10.60 -1.95
C ALA A 134 -11.02 -9.60 -2.41
N GLU A 135 -10.63 -8.39 -2.82
CA GLU A 135 -11.46 -7.43 -3.54
C GLU A 135 -11.52 -7.73 -5.04
N GLU A 136 -10.44 -8.25 -5.63
CA GLU A 136 -10.37 -8.72 -7.04
C GLU A 136 -11.24 -9.95 -7.35
#